data_AF-A0A2V1AXL8-F1
#
_entry.id   AF-A0A2V1AXL8-F1
#
_cell.length_a   1.000
_cell.length_b   1.000
_cell.length_c   1.000
_cell.angle_alpha   90.00
_cell.angle_beta   90.00
_cell.angle_gamma   90.00
#
_symmetry.space_group_name_H-M   'P 1'
#
loop_
_entity.id
_entity.type
_entity.pdbx_description
1 polymer ?
#
loop_
_entity_poly.entity_id
_entity_poly.type
_entity_poly.pdbx_seq_one_letter_code
_entity_poly.pdbx_strand_id
1 'polypeptide(L)'
;MDPNDAKLVHLYNLAHYKCLNPLSTRHAVDSDIAVSKAGIVTLRPQSHCSACGTFLIPGLTSSTRIKYTKGKSGRSRKLDITCLVCSYVRSEDCLLNRKRAVTPQNDTGVSKSKKKKKKNSNLSSLLEQKKQQSNNSLQLFDFM
;
A
#
# COMPACT_ATOMS: atom_id res chain seq x y z
N MET A 1 7.72 -14.94 28.29
CA MET A 1 8.18 -13.82 27.44
C MET A 1 9.62 -13.55 27.80
N ASP A 2 10.49 -13.48 26.81
CA ASP A 2 11.89 -13.14 27.07
C ASP A 2 11.96 -11.71 27.61
N PRO A 3 12.81 -11.43 28.62
CA PRO A 3 12.92 -10.10 29.23
C PRO A 3 13.31 -9.01 28.23
N ASN A 4 13.96 -9.38 27.12
CA ASN A 4 14.27 -8.47 26.02
C ASN A 4 13.04 -8.03 25.22
N ASP A 5 12.04 -8.90 25.05
CA ASP A 5 10.80 -8.56 24.33
C ASP A 5 9.95 -7.59 25.15
N ALA A 6 9.85 -7.85 26.46
CA ALA A 6 9.16 -6.95 27.39
C ALA A 6 9.79 -5.55 27.38
N LYS A 7 11.12 -5.46 27.35
CA LYS A 7 11.85 -4.21 27.23
C LYS A 7 11.57 -3.49 25.91
N LEU A 8 11.53 -4.21 24.79
CA LEU A 8 11.25 -3.65 23.47
C LEU A 8 9.84 -3.05 23.40
N VAL A 9 8.84 -3.79 23.87
CA VAL A 9 7.44 -3.31 23.94
C VAL A 9 7.35 -2.10 24.88
N HIS A 10 8.05 -2.14 26.01
CA HIS A 10 8.07 -1.02 26.95
C HIS A 10 8.67 0.26 26.33
N LEU A 11 9.82 0.17 25.66
CA LEU A 11 10.45 1.30 24.96
C LEU A 11 9.53 1.87 23.87
N TYR A 12 8.88 0.99 23.12
CA TYR A 12 7.92 1.39 22.09
C TYR A 12 6.73 2.14 22.70
N ASN A 13 6.17 1.66 23.82
CA ASN A 13 5.08 2.32 24.52
C ASN A 13 5.50 3.70 25.06
N LEU A 14 6.71 3.82 25.62
CA LEU A 14 7.26 5.11 26.07
C LEU A 14 7.41 6.11 24.91
N ALA A 15 7.80 5.63 23.72
CA ALA A 15 7.86 6.48 22.52
C ALA A 15 6.46 7.00 22.10
N HIS A 16 5.39 6.24 22.34
CA HIS A 16 4.02 6.62 21.96
C HIS A 16 3.27 7.41 23.04
N TYR A 17 3.70 7.36 24.30
CA TYR A 17 3.00 8.00 25.42
C TYR A 17 2.84 9.52 25.23
N LYS A 18 3.88 10.21 24.72
CA LYS A 18 3.85 11.65 24.45
C LYS A 18 4.59 12.00 23.16
N CYS A 19 3.84 12.01 22.07
CA CYS A 19 4.28 12.13 20.67
C CYS A 19 5.20 13.32 20.32
N LEU A 20 5.20 14.40 21.12
CA LEU A 20 6.00 15.61 20.89
C LEU A 20 7.01 15.88 22.01
N ASN A 21 7.30 14.88 22.83
CA ASN A 21 8.30 14.99 23.87
C ASN A 21 9.71 14.73 23.27
N PRO A 22 10.72 15.57 23.52
CA PRO A 22 12.10 15.23 23.13
C PRO A 22 12.56 13.86 23.67
N LEU A 23 12.03 13.41 24.81
CA LEU A 23 12.34 12.08 25.36
C LEU A 23 11.75 10.93 24.53
N SER A 24 10.57 11.11 23.91
CA SER A 24 9.96 10.05 23.10
C SER A 24 10.78 9.73 21.86
N THR A 25 11.48 10.73 21.35
CA THR A 25 12.43 10.60 20.23
C THR A 25 13.56 9.63 20.57
N ARG A 26 14.13 9.73 21.78
CA ARG A 26 15.20 8.83 22.22
C ARG A 26 14.70 7.38 22.37
N HIS A 27 13.51 7.21 22.94
CA HIS A 27 12.91 5.88 23.10
C HIS A 27 12.60 5.21 21.76
N ALA A 28 12.19 5.97 20.73
CA ALA A 28 11.99 5.44 19.38
C ALA A 28 13.29 4.91 18.78
N VAL A 29 14.38 5.68 18.89
CA VAL A 29 15.71 5.27 18.42
C VAL A 29 16.17 4.01 19.17
N ASP A 30 16.05 4.00 20.50
CA ASP A 30 16.44 2.86 21.32
C ASP A 30 15.62 1.60 20.98
N SER A 31 14.32 1.76 20.68
CA SER A 31 13.48 0.65 20.25
C SER A 31 13.91 0.08 18.89
N ASP A 32 14.24 0.92 17.91
CA ASP A 32 14.66 0.45 16.59
C ASP A 32 16.05 -0.21 16.65
N ILE A 33 16.94 0.28 17.51
CA ILE A 33 18.24 -0.37 17.80
C ILE A 33 18.02 -1.73 18.47
N ALA A 34 17.11 -1.81 19.45
CA ALA A 34 16.79 -3.06 20.15
C ALA A 34 16.21 -4.11 19.18
N VAL A 35 15.28 -3.71 18.32
CA VAL A 35 14.72 -4.55 17.24
C VAL A 35 15.84 -5.06 16.33
N SER A 36 16.73 -4.15 15.88
CA SER A 36 17.83 -4.50 14.98
C SER A 36 18.81 -5.47 15.62
N LYS A 37 19.14 -5.29 16.91
CA LYS A 37 20.02 -6.19 17.68
C LYS A 37 19.40 -7.55 17.93
N ALA A 38 18.08 -7.60 18.14
CA ALA A 38 17.35 -8.84 18.33
C ALA A 38 17.17 -9.63 17.02
N GLY A 39 17.55 -9.06 15.86
CA GLY A 39 17.35 -9.70 14.55
C GLY A 39 15.88 -9.86 14.16
N ILE A 40 14.98 -9.11 14.81
CA ILE A 40 13.55 -9.19 14.54
C ILE A 40 13.26 -8.47 13.22
N VAL A 41 12.82 -9.22 12.22
CA VAL A 41 12.38 -8.65 10.94
C VAL A 41 11.01 -7.99 11.14
N THR A 42 11.00 -6.67 11.32
CA THR A 42 9.75 -5.92 11.40
C THR A 42 9.23 -5.60 10.00
N LEU A 43 7.95 -5.92 9.77
CA LEU A 43 7.22 -5.49 8.57
C LEU A 43 7.06 -3.95 8.49
N ARG A 44 7.25 -3.27 9.62
CA ARG A 44 7.15 -1.83 9.72
C ARG A 44 8.50 -1.17 9.39
N PRO A 45 8.50 -0.04 8.66
CA PRO A 45 9.67 0.83 8.57
C PRO A 45 10.11 1.32 9.96
N GLN A 46 11.36 1.76 10.06
CA GLN A 46 11.89 2.35 11.28
C GLN A 46 10.98 3.44 11.81
N SER A 47 10.82 3.45 13.12
CA SER A 47 9.94 4.36 13.84
C SER A 47 10.55 5.74 14.03
N HIS A 48 11.86 5.92 13.81
CA HIS A 48 12.56 7.20 13.91
C HIS A 48 13.10 7.71 12.55
N CYS A 49 13.35 9.02 12.49
CA CYS A 49 14.02 9.65 11.36
C CYS A 49 15.52 9.31 11.36
N SER A 50 16.02 8.74 10.27
CA SER A 50 17.44 8.40 10.14
C SER A 50 18.39 9.62 10.16
N ALA A 51 17.88 10.83 9.91
CA ALA A 51 18.69 12.06 9.91
C ALA A 51 18.67 12.79 11.27
N CYS A 52 17.49 13.14 11.79
CA CYS A 52 17.36 13.94 13.02
C CYS A 52 16.94 13.14 14.24
N GLY A 53 16.73 11.83 14.11
CA GLY A 53 16.28 10.95 15.19
C GLY A 53 14.80 11.09 15.55
N THR A 54 14.10 12.15 15.12
CA THR A 54 12.70 12.41 15.50
C THR A 54 11.79 11.20 15.29
N PHE A 55 10.98 10.88 16.30
CA PHE A 55 9.98 9.82 16.21
C PHE A 55 8.96 10.13 15.11
N LEU A 56 8.78 9.21 14.16
CA LEU A 56 7.96 9.35 12.96
C LEU A 56 6.54 8.83 13.23
N ILE A 57 5.63 9.77 13.42
CA ILE A 57 4.19 9.54 13.57
C ILE A 57 3.52 10.00 12.29
N PRO A 58 2.92 9.07 11.52
CA PRO A 58 2.21 9.41 10.29
C PRO A 58 1.15 10.49 10.52
N GLY A 59 1.20 11.56 9.74
CA GLY A 59 0.28 12.70 9.83
C GLY A 59 0.68 13.79 10.83
N LEU A 60 1.65 13.53 11.73
CA LEU A 60 2.12 14.51 12.72
C LEU A 60 3.56 14.94 12.47
N THR A 61 4.50 14.00 12.58
CA THR A 61 5.95 14.27 12.40
C THR A 61 6.48 13.65 11.12
N SER A 62 5.68 12.82 10.45
CA SER A 62 6.00 12.25 9.15
C SER A 62 4.83 12.28 8.17
N SER A 63 5.14 12.45 6.89
CA SER A 63 4.20 12.29 5.78
C SER A 63 4.55 11.02 5.01
N THR A 64 3.64 10.06 5.00
CA THR A 64 3.79 8.80 4.26
C THR A 64 2.99 8.87 2.97
N ARG A 65 3.63 8.65 1.82
CA ARG A 65 2.99 8.67 0.49
C ARG A 65 3.47 7.51 -0.36
N ILE A 66 2.60 6.98 -1.20
CA ILE A 66 2.97 5.99 -2.22
C ILE A 66 3.27 6.73 -3.52
N LYS A 67 4.53 6.68 -3.98
CA LYS A 67 4.91 7.21 -5.30
C LYS A 67 4.77 6.14 -6.35
N TYR A 68 4.08 6.48 -7.43
CA TYR A 68 3.91 5.63 -8.61
C TYR A 68 4.85 6.12 -9.70
N THR A 69 5.75 5.25 -10.15
CA THR A 69 6.67 5.52 -11.24
C THR A 69 6.38 4.56 -12.39
N LYS A 70 6.36 5.07 -13.62
CA LYS A 70 6.10 4.26 -14.83
C LYS A 70 7.43 4.07 -15.57
N GLY A 71 7.94 2.85 -15.55
CA GLY A 71 9.11 2.44 -16.33
C GLY A 71 8.73 1.69 -17.61
N LYS A 72 9.75 1.26 -18.35
CA LYS A 72 9.59 0.44 -19.57
C LYS A 72 8.99 -0.94 -19.26
N SER A 73 9.33 -1.54 -18.12
CA SER A 73 8.90 -2.89 -17.71
C SER A 73 7.60 -2.93 -16.90
N GLY A 74 7.02 -1.78 -16.53
CA GLY A 74 5.80 -1.72 -15.74
C GLY A 74 5.67 -0.47 -14.88
N ARG A 75 4.63 -0.46 -14.02
CA ARG A 75 4.48 0.56 -12.96
C ARG A 75 5.12 0.04 -11.68
N SER A 76 6.14 0.72 -11.20
CA SER A 76 6.74 0.51 -9.87
C SER A 76 6.06 1.41 -8.84
N ARG A 77 5.98 0.93 -7.60
CA ARG A 77 5.43 1.68 -6.47
C ARG A 77 6.49 1.72 -5.38
N LYS A 78 6.75 2.90 -4.83
CA LYS A 78 7.66 3.10 -3.71
C LYS A 78 6.91 3.75 -2.56
N LEU A 79 7.23 3.36 -1.33
CA LEU A 79 6.73 4.01 -0.13
C LEU A 79 7.71 5.12 0.26
N ASP A 80 7.27 6.36 0.20
CA ASP A 80 8.06 7.51 0.63
C ASP A 80 7.58 8.00 1.99
N ILE A 81 8.49 8.10 2.93
CA ILE A 81 8.29 8.63 4.29
C ILE A 81 9.12 9.90 4.40
N THR A 82 8.46 11.04 4.50
CA THR A 82 9.11 12.35 4.65
C THR A 82 9.01 12.80 6.10
N CYS A 83 10.13 13.14 6.73
CA CYS A 83 10.12 13.78 8.04
C CYS A 83 9.66 15.23 7.90
N LEU A 84 8.68 15.65 8.69
CA LEU A 84 8.16 17.03 8.65
C LEU A 84 9.01 18.01 9.47
N VAL A 85 9.97 17.51 10.26
CA VAL A 85 10.87 18.33 11.07
C VAL A 85 12.12 18.74 10.29
N CYS A 86 12.81 17.78 9.65
CA CYS A 86 14.05 18.03 8.92
C CYS A 86 13.95 17.84 7.40
N SER A 87 12.75 17.53 6.88
CA SER A 87 12.49 17.28 5.46
C SER A 87 13.24 16.09 4.84
N TYR A 88 13.93 15.28 5.65
CA TYR A 88 14.57 14.05 5.17
C TYR A 88 13.54 13.08 4.60
N VAL A 89 13.82 12.54 3.42
CA VAL A 89 12.94 11.58 2.72
C VAL A 89 13.59 10.22 2.70
N ARG A 90 12.85 9.22 3.17
CA ARG A 90 13.20 7.80 3.07
C ARG A 90 12.26 7.14 2.06
N SER A 91 12.83 6.45 1.08
CA SER A 91 12.08 5.68 0.09
C SER A 91 12.33 4.20 0.28
N GLU A 92 11.26 3.41 0.37
CA GLU A 92 11.32 1.96 0.52
C GLU A 92 10.60 1.23 -0.62
N ASP A 93 11.21 0.15 -1.09
CA ASP A 93 10.65 -0.77 -2.09
C ASP A 93 9.91 -1.95 -1.41
N CYS A 94 9.17 -1.66 -0.33
CA CYS A 94 8.46 -2.65 0.48
C CYS A 94 7.04 -2.99 -0.02
N LEU A 95 6.59 -2.33 -1.09
CA LEU A 95 5.27 -2.56 -1.67
C LEU A 95 5.30 -3.75 -2.63
N LEU A 96 4.49 -4.77 -2.34
CA LEU A 96 4.30 -5.91 -3.25
C LEU A 96 3.85 -5.42 -4.63
N ASN A 97 4.72 -5.60 -5.63
CA ASN A 97 4.37 -5.43 -7.03
C ASN A 97 3.43 -6.58 -7.41
N ARG A 98 2.12 -6.41 -7.17
CA ARG A 98 1.12 -7.34 -7.72
C ARG A 98 1.30 -7.34 -9.23
N LYS A 99 1.91 -8.40 -9.78
CA LYS A 99 1.73 -8.78 -11.18
C LYS A 99 0.22 -8.88 -11.35
N ARG A 100 -0.36 -8.08 -12.24
CA ARG A 100 -1.77 -8.25 -12.58
C ARG A 100 -1.92 -9.71 -12.98
N ALA A 101 -2.84 -10.43 -12.33
CA ALA A 101 -3.21 -11.77 -12.76
C ALA A 101 -3.46 -11.68 -14.28
N VAL A 102 -2.72 -12.49 -15.03
CA VAL A 102 -3.01 -12.69 -16.44
C VAL A 102 -4.44 -13.20 -16.44
N THR A 103 -5.39 -12.40 -16.92
CA THR A 103 -6.73 -12.89 -17.25
C THR A 103 -6.53 -14.18 -18.03
N PRO A 104 -7.11 -15.32 -17.61
CA PRO A 104 -6.92 -16.57 -18.32
C PRO A 104 -7.26 -16.31 -19.78
N GLN A 105 -6.27 -16.52 -20.65
CA GLN A 105 -6.55 -16.57 -22.07
C GLN A 105 -7.46 -17.79 -22.23
N ASN A 106 -8.72 -17.56 -22.56
CA ASN A 106 -9.55 -18.63 -23.08
C ASN A 106 -8.84 -19.13 -24.34
N ASP A 107 -8.24 -20.31 -24.22
CA ASP A 107 -7.81 -21.12 -25.35
C ASP A 107 -9.05 -21.46 -26.18
N THR A 108 -9.28 -20.67 -27.21
CA THR A 108 -9.93 -21.15 -28.42
C THR A 108 -9.12 -20.60 -29.58
N GLY A 109 -8.26 -21.45 -30.14
CA GLY A 109 -7.51 -21.15 -31.33
C GLY A 109 -8.45 -20.85 -32.48
N VAL A 110 -8.41 -19.63 -33.00
CA VAL A 110 -8.70 -19.32 -34.41
C VAL A 110 -7.87 -18.09 -34.79
N SER A 111 -6.97 -18.30 -35.73
CA SER A 111 -6.25 -17.27 -36.48
C SER A 111 -7.23 -16.30 -37.16
N LYS A 112 -7.07 -14.98 -36.93
CA LYS A 112 -7.30 -13.89 -37.92
C LYS A 112 -7.19 -12.48 -37.29
N SER A 113 -6.24 -11.71 -37.83
CA SER A 113 -6.21 -10.24 -37.99
C SER A 113 -6.94 -9.35 -36.95
N LYS A 114 -6.20 -8.81 -35.98
CA LYS A 114 -6.66 -7.74 -35.07
C LYS A 114 -6.74 -6.38 -35.79
N LYS A 115 -7.83 -6.13 -36.51
CA LYS A 115 -8.32 -4.75 -36.73
C LYS A 115 -8.80 -4.21 -35.37
N LYS A 116 -8.19 -3.13 -34.87
CA LYS A 116 -8.65 -2.38 -33.68
C LYS A 116 -10.11 -1.95 -33.88
N LYS A 117 -11.07 -2.65 -33.28
CA LYS A 117 -12.45 -2.14 -33.12
C LYS A 117 -12.41 -1.01 -32.09
N LYS A 118 -12.47 0.24 -32.55
CA LYS A 118 -12.85 1.38 -31.71
C LYS A 118 -14.26 1.08 -31.16
N LYS A 119 -14.41 1.02 -29.84
CA LYS A 119 -15.72 1.02 -29.17
C LYS A 119 -16.34 2.39 -29.39
N ASN A 120 -17.19 2.52 -30.40
CA ASN A 120 -18.09 3.67 -30.49
C ASN A 120 -19.24 3.40 -29.52
N SER A 121 -19.26 4.11 -28.39
CA SER A 121 -20.37 4.13 -27.44
C SER A 121 -21.52 4.98 -28.01
N ASN A 122 -22.20 4.46 -29.02
CA ASN A 122 -23.42 5.10 -29.51
C ASN A 122 -24.56 4.80 -28.54
N LEU A 123 -25.23 5.84 -28.08
CA LEU A 123 -26.29 5.79 -27.06
C LEU A 123 -27.47 4.88 -27.48
N SER A 124 -27.71 4.76 -28.79
CA SER A 124 -28.67 3.83 -29.38
C SER A 124 -28.36 2.36 -29.05
N SER A 125 -27.09 1.95 -29.09
CA SER A 125 -26.70 0.57 -28.77
C SER A 125 -26.85 0.22 -27.29
N LEU A 126 -26.73 1.21 -26.39
CA LEU A 126 -26.97 1.05 -24.95
C LEU A 126 -28.46 0.94 -24.63
N LEU A 127 -29.32 1.66 -25.35
CA LEU A 127 -30.77 1.59 -25.20
C LEU A 127 -31.33 0.24 -25.68
N GLU A 128 -30.79 -0.30 -26.78
CA GLU A 128 -31.19 -1.62 -27.28
C GLU A 128 -30.77 -2.75 -26.34
N GLN A 129 -29.56 -2.70 -25.75
CA GLN A 129 -29.14 -3.68 -24.73
C GLN A 129 -30.02 -3.62 -23.47
N LYS A 130 -30.41 -2.42 -23.03
CA LYS A 130 -31.29 -2.27 -21.87
C LYS A 130 -32.69 -2.82 -22.15
N LYS A 131 -33.20 -2.67 -23.38
CA LYS A 131 -34.49 -3.24 -23.81
C LYS A 131 -34.45 -4.77 -23.93
N GLN A 132 -33.29 -5.36 -24.23
CA GLN A 132 -33.13 -6.82 -24.22
C GLN A 132 -33.04 -7.39 -22.80
N GLN A 133 -32.48 -6.65 -21.84
CA GLN A 133 -32.43 -7.07 -20.43
C GLN A 133 -33.79 -7.05 -19.73
N SER A 134 -34.75 -6.21 -20.14
CA SER A 134 -36.08 -6.19 -19.52
C SER A 134 -36.93 -7.42 -19.82
N ASN A 135 -36.62 -8.18 -20.89
CA ASN A 135 -37.34 -9.39 -21.23
C ASN A 135 -36.86 -10.64 -20.46
N ASN A 136 -35.70 -10.54 -19.78
CA ASN A 136 -35.15 -11.57 -18.90
C ASN A 136 -35.13 -11.07 -17.46
N SER A 137 -36.26 -10.56 -16.96
CA SER A 137 -36.40 -10.33 -15.52
C SER A 137 -36.37 -11.68 -14.81
N LEU A 138 -35.23 -11.97 -14.16
CA LEU A 138 -35.10 -13.00 -13.13
C LEU A 138 -36.28 -12.84 -12.16
N GLN A 139 -37.15 -13.86 -12.12
CA GLN A 139 -38.24 -13.88 -11.16
C GLN A 139 -37.63 -13.97 -9.76
N LEU A 140 -37.81 -12.89 -8.98
CA LEU A 140 -37.30 -12.76 -7.61
C LEU A 140 -37.89 -13.81 -6.64
N PHE A 141 -38.86 -14.61 -7.09
CA PHE A 141 -39.55 -15.65 -6.32
C PHE A 141 -38.95 -17.05 -6.48
N ASP A 142 -38.01 -17.30 -7.39
CA ASP A 142 -37.33 -18.61 -7.51
C ASP A 142 -36.22 -18.84 -6.47
N PHE A 143 -36.01 -17.88 -5.56
CA PHE A 143 -34.94 -17.92 -4.55
C PHE A 143 -35.44 -17.85 -3.09
N MET A 144 -36.74 -17.92 -2.84
CA MET A 144 -37.32 -18.10 -1.49
C MET A 144 -38.04 -19.44 -1.41
#